data_AF-A0A2C6L2Y5-F1
#
_entry.id   AF-A0A2C6L2Y5-F1
#
_cell.length_a   1.000
_cell.length_b   1.000
_cell.length_c   1.000
_cell.angle_alpha   90.00
_cell.angle_beta   90.00
_cell.angle_gamma   90.00
#
_symmetry.space_group_name_H-M   'P 1'
#
loop_
_entity.id
_entity.type
_entity.pdbx_description
1 polymer ?
#
loop_
_entity_poly.entity_id
_entity_poly.type
_entity_poly.pdbx_seq_one_letter_code
_entity_poly.pdbx_strand_id
1 'polypeptide(L)'
;MKVEGLVHLRAIHSNDVTTEPPAGLQGKVANEKPLQLCPCISERQTVGCYSWIYALTEHTLAVPGLPPVLSLPISQSRGSTLRGKVLHREDRIEFYHENAFHDPSHPVEQLFCAASGCQERWSAAGRVNRPCACSRSVSDRSKGDVTEEGSTTKAMLCFASFDFITDRSVLRALLRFLYRDIAQYSRSASIDVDVYGETCVFTHIHEETRGPDVGFGHRFERECAEKPRITVGESTGQASNAVDVRDLSSFHLIQSFVLCGTLRLLVRTEVDACIHPEALQDRTDHPTNKTKFFGNSGCREDGPEYVNDYRQGPTLYLSRRQPSTLTPFEDCLLDGNERCLQELKSASERNESRVPWQDLYFQMRIGGVSRLLMAVHSRGRILRTEYCDLPAVARKAFCQTLGFPPGSRGASGGGHPHSSHDNRASTEEPSCASEVEYWCRLATILLEIRDIALSRRGPDKTAFLRIEIGELSELSVYERQNPQPRLSKNLYDRLLRCFSSR
;
A
#
# COMPACT_ATOMS: atom_id res chain seq x y z
N MET A 1 -29.74 -15.05 -17.81
CA MET A 1 -28.80 -16.06 -18.35
C MET A 1 -28.36 -16.96 -17.21
N LYS A 2 -28.17 -18.27 -17.44
CA LYS A 2 -27.37 -19.08 -16.52
C LYS A 2 -25.90 -18.76 -16.78
N VAL A 3 -25.16 -18.40 -15.73
CA VAL A 3 -23.70 -18.28 -15.82
C VAL A 3 -23.13 -19.68 -15.64
N GLU A 4 -22.79 -20.35 -16.74
CA GLU A 4 -22.11 -21.64 -16.68
C GLU A 4 -20.68 -21.41 -16.14
N GLY A 5 -20.27 -22.23 -15.17
CA GLY A 5 -18.92 -22.15 -14.60
C GLY A 5 -18.73 -21.28 -13.35
N LEU A 6 -19.82 -20.83 -12.71
CA LEU A 6 -19.76 -20.17 -11.40
C LEU A 6 -19.11 -21.09 -10.35
N VAL A 7 -17.93 -20.69 -9.84
CA VAL A 7 -17.27 -21.39 -8.72
C VAL A 7 -17.53 -20.61 -7.43
N HIS A 8 -18.18 -21.26 -6.47
CA HIS A 8 -18.39 -20.74 -5.13
C HIS A 8 -17.27 -21.21 -4.19
N LEU A 9 -16.41 -20.29 -3.76
CA LEU A 9 -15.51 -20.52 -2.64
C LEU A 9 -16.22 -20.05 -1.36
N ARG A 10 -16.39 -20.97 -0.40
CA ARG A 10 -16.95 -20.68 0.92
C ARG A 10 -15.82 -20.45 1.92
N ALA A 11 -15.91 -19.39 2.71
CA ALA A 11 -14.99 -19.18 3.82
C ALA A 11 -15.16 -20.34 4.83
N ILE A 12 -14.13 -21.17 4.99
CA ILE A 12 -14.07 -22.20 6.04
C ILE A 12 -14.03 -21.45 7.38
N HIS A 13 -15.08 -21.56 8.21
CA HIS A 13 -15.15 -20.81 9.45
C HIS A 13 -14.13 -21.37 10.46
N SER A 14 -13.40 -20.50 11.16
CA SER A 14 -12.37 -20.90 12.12
C SER A 14 -12.91 -21.68 13.34
N ASN A 15 -14.21 -21.60 13.59
CA ASN A 15 -14.87 -22.24 14.74
C ASN A 15 -14.88 -23.77 14.66
N ASP A 16 -14.61 -24.37 13.49
CA ASP A 16 -14.54 -25.83 13.31
C ASP A 16 -13.15 -26.41 13.64
N VAL A 17 -12.18 -25.58 14.06
CA VAL A 17 -10.86 -26.02 14.53
C VAL A 17 -10.76 -25.80 16.04
N THR A 18 -11.12 -26.80 16.83
CA THR A 18 -10.90 -26.81 18.28
C THR A 18 -9.41 -26.93 18.60
N THR A 19 -8.71 -25.80 18.65
CA THR A 19 -7.35 -25.69 19.18
C THR A 19 -7.39 -25.74 20.71
N GLU A 20 -7.49 -26.94 21.29
CA GLU A 20 -7.14 -27.09 22.71
C GLU A 20 -5.67 -26.70 22.89
N PRO A 21 -5.34 -25.71 23.74
CA PRO A 21 -3.96 -25.34 23.99
C PRO A 21 -3.23 -26.48 24.72
N PRO A 22 -2.00 -26.83 24.32
CA PRO A 22 -1.27 -27.92 24.95
C PRO A 22 -1.04 -27.64 26.44
N ALA A 23 -1.60 -28.49 27.30
CA ALA A 23 -1.55 -28.31 28.74
C ALA A 23 -0.14 -28.49 29.30
N GLY A 24 0.51 -27.39 29.70
CA GLY A 24 1.67 -27.42 30.60
C GLY A 24 2.87 -26.56 30.21
N LEU A 25 2.76 -25.22 30.33
CA LEU A 25 3.89 -24.30 30.20
C LEU A 25 3.80 -23.09 31.15
N GLN A 26 3.73 -23.32 32.47
CA GLN A 26 3.90 -22.25 33.47
C GLN A 26 5.38 -21.88 33.65
N GLY A 27 5.95 -21.19 32.65
CA GLY A 27 7.30 -20.63 32.68
C GLY A 27 7.37 -19.25 33.34
N LYS A 28 8.45 -18.97 34.09
CA LYS A 28 8.72 -17.62 34.63
C LYS A 28 8.94 -16.63 33.49
N VAL A 29 8.21 -15.50 33.51
CA VAL A 29 8.40 -14.38 32.58
C VAL A 29 9.83 -13.84 32.73
N ALA A 30 10.63 -14.00 31.68
CA ALA A 30 11.98 -13.47 31.56
C ALA A 30 12.05 -12.56 30.33
N ASN A 31 12.66 -11.38 30.50
CA ASN A 31 13.00 -10.37 29.48
C ASN A 31 12.23 -10.47 28.14
N GLU A 32 11.21 -9.62 27.98
CA GLU A 32 10.44 -9.43 26.75
C GLU A 32 11.38 -9.41 25.52
N LYS A 33 11.27 -10.45 24.68
CA LYS A 33 11.96 -10.43 23.39
C LYS A 33 11.15 -9.55 22.44
N PRO A 34 11.78 -8.79 21.53
CA PRO A 34 11.04 -8.07 20.52
C PRO A 34 10.25 -9.05 19.66
N LEU A 35 8.93 -8.88 19.59
CA LEU A 35 8.01 -9.72 18.82
C LEU A 35 8.51 -9.87 17.38
N GLN A 36 8.93 -11.08 17.01
CA GLN A 36 9.36 -11.41 15.66
C GLN A 36 8.13 -11.67 14.79
N LEU A 37 7.88 -10.78 13.82
CA LEU A 37 6.77 -10.92 12.86
C LEU A 37 6.95 -12.19 12.00
N CYS A 38 5.85 -12.78 11.51
CA CYS A 38 5.91 -13.99 10.70
C CYS A 38 6.81 -13.80 9.46
N PRO A 39 7.71 -14.76 9.13
CA PRO A 39 8.42 -14.79 7.85
C PRO A 39 7.51 -15.07 6.63
N CYS A 40 6.20 -15.14 6.84
CA CYS A 40 5.15 -15.32 5.84
C CYS A 40 5.20 -14.32 4.68
N ILE A 41 5.81 -13.14 4.88
CA ILE A 41 6.15 -12.24 3.79
C ILE A 41 7.68 -12.06 3.78
N SER A 42 8.31 -12.53 2.72
CA SER A 42 9.76 -12.57 2.50
C SER A 42 10.15 -11.88 1.19
N GLU A 43 11.46 -11.73 0.95
CA GLU A 43 12.02 -11.16 -0.29
C GLU A 43 11.40 -9.81 -0.71
N ARG A 44 11.03 -8.98 0.26
CA ARG A 44 10.40 -7.70 -0.02
C ARG A 44 11.40 -6.74 -0.65
N GLN A 45 11.02 -6.18 -1.79
CA GLN A 45 11.82 -5.21 -2.54
C GLN A 45 10.92 -4.08 -3.03
N THR A 46 11.38 -2.83 -2.89
CA THR A 46 10.77 -1.69 -3.60
C THR A 46 11.15 -1.74 -5.07
N VAL A 47 10.16 -1.76 -5.97
CA VAL A 47 10.39 -1.81 -7.43
C VAL A 47 9.92 -0.56 -8.18
N GLY A 48 9.12 0.30 -7.54
CA GLY A 48 8.80 1.62 -8.07
C GLY A 48 8.03 2.49 -7.08
N CYS A 49 7.84 3.76 -7.42
CA CYS A 49 6.89 4.64 -6.75
C CYS A 49 6.43 5.76 -7.68
N TYR A 50 5.26 6.33 -7.41
CA TYR A 50 4.74 7.48 -8.14
C TYR A 50 3.89 8.38 -7.25
N SER A 51 3.70 9.62 -7.67
CA SER A 51 2.72 10.52 -7.06
C SER A 51 1.74 11.01 -8.11
N TRP A 52 0.47 11.11 -7.73
CA TRP A 52 -0.51 11.85 -8.51
C TRP A 52 -0.25 13.35 -8.38
N ILE A 53 -0.35 14.05 -9.50
CA ILE A 53 -0.22 15.51 -9.58
C ILE A 53 -1.63 16.07 -9.69
N TYR A 54 -1.95 17.04 -8.84
CA TYR A 54 -3.23 17.73 -8.91
C TYR A 54 -3.27 18.65 -10.15
N ALA A 55 -4.09 18.30 -11.15
CA ALA A 55 -4.38 19.11 -12.32
C ALA A 55 -5.83 18.91 -12.76
N LEU A 56 -6.56 20.01 -13.00
CA LEU A 56 -8.01 19.99 -13.28
C LEU A 56 -8.39 19.32 -14.61
N THR A 57 -7.46 19.20 -15.55
CA THR A 57 -7.73 18.83 -16.95
C THR A 57 -6.93 17.63 -17.45
N GLU A 58 -5.90 17.18 -16.73
CA GLU A 58 -4.98 16.14 -17.22
C GLU A 58 -4.54 15.18 -16.12
N HIS A 59 -4.72 13.88 -16.38
CA HIS A 59 -4.28 12.79 -15.53
C HIS A 59 -2.75 12.75 -15.53
N THR A 60 -2.08 13.29 -14.51
CA THR A 60 -0.63 13.50 -14.56
C THR A 60 0.08 12.80 -13.39
N LEU A 61 1.17 12.11 -13.69
CA LEU A 61 1.95 11.32 -12.73
C LEU A 61 3.41 11.78 -12.65
N ALA A 62 3.93 11.90 -11.44
CA ALA A 62 5.36 12.07 -11.19
C ALA A 62 6.02 10.69 -10.97
N VAL A 63 7.02 10.35 -11.78
CA VAL A 63 7.80 9.10 -11.67
C VAL A 63 9.31 9.41 -11.63
N PRO A 64 10.04 8.97 -10.59
CA PRO A 64 9.55 8.49 -9.30
C PRO A 64 8.71 9.55 -8.57
N GLY A 65 7.80 9.09 -7.72
CA GLY A 65 6.97 9.97 -6.89
C GLY A 65 7.72 10.59 -5.72
N LEU A 66 7.18 11.68 -5.19
CA LEU A 66 7.59 12.26 -3.91
C LEU A 66 6.47 12.06 -2.88
N PRO A 67 6.74 11.46 -1.70
CA PRO A 67 5.77 11.29 -0.63
C PRO A 67 5.46 12.60 0.12
N PRO A 68 4.25 12.76 0.69
CA PRO A 68 4.01 13.74 1.74
C PRO A 68 5.01 13.58 2.89
N VAL A 69 5.58 14.66 3.40
CA VAL A 69 6.57 14.61 4.49
C VAL A 69 5.88 14.93 5.82
N LEU A 70 6.02 14.05 6.81
CA LEU A 70 5.53 14.31 8.15
C LEU A 70 6.21 15.55 8.74
N SER A 71 5.44 16.57 9.08
CA SER A 71 5.96 17.82 9.62
C SER A 71 6.59 17.60 11.00
N LEU A 72 7.86 18.02 11.15
CA LEU A 72 8.65 17.78 12.37
C LEU A 72 8.06 18.24 13.71
N PRO A 73 7.17 19.27 13.83
CA PRO A 73 6.59 19.67 15.12
C PRO A 73 5.71 18.62 15.83
N ILE A 74 5.54 17.45 15.22
CA ILE A 74 4.71 16.32 15.69
C ILE A 74 5.59 15.17 16.22
N SER A 75 6.92 15.21 16.02
CA SER A 75 7.86 14.20 16.52
C SER A 75 7.80 14.04 18.05
N GLN A 76 8.36 12.94 18.56
CA GLN A 76 7.94 12.23 19.79
C GLN A 76 7.72 13.06 21.06
N SER A 77 8.36 14.21 21.22
CA SER A 77 8.12 15.15 22.33
C SER A 77 6.77 15.91 22.26
N ARG A 78 6.01 15.83 21.15
CA ARG A 78 4.94 16.80 20.82
C ARG A 78 3.63 16.24 20.24
N GLY A 79 3.07 15.19 20.86
CA GLY A 79 1.61 14.97 20.79
C GLY A 79 0.77 16.13 21.36
N SER A 80 1.43 17.08 22.03
CA SER A 80 0.88 18.30 22.62
C SER A 80 0.62 19.45 21.63
N THR A 81 1.26 19.51 20.46
CA THR A 81 1.05 20.61 19.48
C THR A 81 -0.24 20.44 18.68
N LEU A 82 -0.59 19.20 18.36
CA LEU A 82 -1.89 18.86 17.77
C LEU A 82 -3.01 18.86 18.82
N ARG A 83 -2.71 18.62 20.10
CA ARG A 83 -3.70 18.62 21.18
C ARG A 83 -4.41 19.98 21.27
N GLY A 84 -5.72 19.97 21.05
CA GLY A 84 -6.53 21.18 21.01
C GLY A 84 -6.76 21.78 19.63
N LYS A 85 -6.00 21.36 18.60
CA LYS A 85 -6.27 21.70 17.20
C LYS A 85 -7.63 21.15 16.81
N VAL A 86 -8.50 22.02 16.29
CA VAL A 86 -9.84 21.65 15.81
C VAL A 86 -9.72 21.31 14.33
N LEU A 87 -9.91 20.03 14.01
CA LEU A 87 -10.15 19.60 12.65
C LEU A 87 -11.57 20.06 12.28
N HIS A 88 -11.68 21.09 11.45
CA HIS A 88 -12.98 21.60 11.02
C HIS A 88 -13.63 20.65 10.02
N ARG A 89 -14.90 20.32 10.25
CA ARG A 89 -15.75 19.64 9.27
C ARG A 89 -16.31 20.70 8.33
N GLU A 90 -15.51 21.11 7.35
CA GLU A 90 -15.96 22.00 6.28
C GLU A 90 -16.95 21.23 5.39
N ASP A 91 -18.12 21.81 5.10
CA ASP A 91 -19.18 21.18 4.29
C ASP A 91 -18.78 20.96 2.81
N ARG A 92 -17.59 21.44 2.43
CA ARG A 92 -16.96 21.26 1.12
C ARG A 92 -15.44 21.09 1.28
N ILE A 93 -15.01 19.97 1.84
CA ILE A 93 -13.79 19.37 1.27
C ILE A 93 -14.16 19.07 -0.19
N GLU A 94 -13.57 19.81 -1.13
CA GLU A 94 -13.61 19.46 -2.54
C GLU A 94 -12.88 18.12 -2.67
N PHE A 95 -13.66 17.04 -2.57
CA PHE A 95 -13.15 15.68 -2.65
C PHE A 95 -12.85 15.42 -4.11
N TYR A 96 -11.62 15.73 -4.50
CA TYR A 96 -11.06 15.29 -5.76
C TYR A 96 -10.98 13.77 -5.71
N HIS A 97 -12.00 13.15 -6.29
CA HIS A 97 -12.10 11.71 -6.41
C HIS A 97 -10.95 11.26 -7.31
N GLU A 98 -9.82 10.85 -6.73
CA GLU A 98 -8.62 10.48 -7.49
C GLU A 98 -8.93 9.39 -8.53
N ASN A 99 -9.86 8.48 -8.21
CA ASN A 99 -10.37 7.48 -9.14
C ASN A 99 -11.15 8.05 -10.35
N ALA A 100 -11.72 9.26 -10.25
CA ALA A 100 -12.28 9.97 -11.42
C ALA A 100 -11.17 10.51 -12.34
N PHE A 101 -9.94 10.60 -11.83
CA PHE A 101 -8.72 10.84 -12.59
C PHE A 101 -7.92 9.53 -12.86
N HIS A 102 -8.51 8.35 -12.69
CA HIS A 102 -7.96 7.13 -13.27
C HIS A 102 -8.57 6.92 -14.67
N ASP A 103 -7.83 6.28 -15.58
CA ASP A 103 -8.48 5.68 -16.75
C ASP A 103 -9.34 4.52 -16.22
N PRO A 104 -10.69 4.58 -16.31
CA PRO A 104 -11.55 3.53 -15.79
C PRO A 104 -11.43 2.23 -16.61
N SER A 105 -10.92 2.29 -17.83
CA SER A 105 -10.58 1.12 -18.63
C SER A 105 -9.27 0.50 -18.14
N HIS A 106 -8.28 1.31 -17.72
CA HIS A 106 -6.92 0.86 -17.41
C HIS A 106 -6.39 1.31 -16.01
N PRO A 107 -7.07 0.99 -14.89
CA PRO A 107 -6.81 1.56 -13.55
C PRO A 107 -5.54 1.04 -12.83
N VAL A 108 -4.81 0.12 -13.45
CA VAL A 108 -3.53 -0.43 -12.96
C VAL A 108 -2.35 -0.11 -13.88
N GLU A 109 -2.57 0.53 -15.02
CA GLU A 109 -1.54 0.89 -16.00
C GLU A 109 -0.42 1.76 -15.39
N GLN A 110 -0.78 2.61 -14.45
CA GLN A 110 0.11 3.50 -13.70
C GLN A 110 1.16 2.72 -12.91
N LEU A 111 0.81 1.53 -12.40
CA LEU A 111 1.72 0.63 -11.68
C LEU A 111 2.84 0.15 -12.61
N PHE A 112 2.50 -0.40 -13.77
CA PHE A 112 3.48 -0.91 -14.75
C PHE A 112 4.40 0.17 -15.26
N CYS A 113 3.83 1.34 -15.57
CA CYS A 113 4.55 2.52 -16.05
C CYS A 113 5.55 3.03 -15.00
N ALA A 114 5.07 3.29 -13.78
CA ALA A 114 5.90 3.80 -12.70
C ALA A 114 7.00 2.81 -12.27
N ALA A 115 6.69 1.51 -12.21
CA ALA A 115 7.69 0.48 -11.95
C ALA A 115 8.77 0.47 -13.05
N SER A 116 8.38 0.56 -14.33
CA SER A 116 9.34 0.60 -15.44
C SER A 116 10.26 1.82 -15.37
N GLY A 117 9.70 3.03 -15.26
CA GLY A 117 10.49 4.27 -15.19
C GLY A 117 11.37 4.37 -13.94
N CYS A 118 10.91 3.89 -12.78
CA CYS A 118 11.74 3.79 -11.58
C CYS A 118 12.89 2.80 -11.78
N GLN A 119 12.64 1.60 -12.30
CA GLN A 119 13.68 0.61 -12.55
C GLN A 119 14.74 1.13 -13.52
N GLU A 120 14.34 1.80 -14.60
CA GLU A 120 15.28 2.41 -15.56
C GLU A 120 16.18 3.44 -14.90
N ARG A 121 15.62 4.38 -14.14
CA ARG A 121 16.36 5.41 -13.38
C ARG A 121 17.29 4.79 -12.33
N TRP A 122 16.81 3.84 -11.53
CA TRP A 122 17.60 3.20 -10.48
C TRP A 122 18.71 2.31 -11.05
N SER A 123 18.52 1.73 -12.24
CA SER A 123 19.56 1.04 -13.03
C SER A 123 20.61 2.00 -13.62
N ALA A 124 20.20 3.22 -14.00
CA ALA A 124 21.11 4.26 -14.45
C ALA A 124 22.01 4.73 -13.29
N ALA A 125 21.45 4.83 -12.08
CA ALA A 125 22.19 5.11 -10.85
C ALA A 125 22.95 3.89 -10.26
N GLY A 126 22.85 2.70 -10.87
CA GLY A 126 23.58 1.50 -10.46
C GLY A 126 23.09 0.85 -9.15
N ARG A 127 21.91 1.23 -8.63
CA ARG A 127 21.35 0.73 -7.36
C ARG A 127 20.49 -0.52 -7.49
N VAL A 128 19.95 -0.81 -8.68
CA VAL A 128 19.27 -2.08 -8.98
C VAL A 128 19.94 -2.82 -10.12
N ASN A 129 19.94 -4.15 -10.03
CA ASN A 129 20.33 -5.02 -11.15
C ASN A 129 19.41 -4.75 -12.34
N ARG A 130 19.96 -4.76 -13.55
CA ARG A 130 19.21 -4.64 -14.81
C ARG A 130 18.65 -6.05 -15.19
N PRO A 131 17.36 -6.46 -15.03
CA PRO A 131 16.91 -7.89 -15.02
C PRO A 131 15.88 -8.30 -16.12
N CYS A 132 16.00 -9.44 -16.83
CA CYS A 132 15.18 -9.87 -18.03
C CYS A 132 15.20 -9.00 -19.32
N ALA A 133 15.73 -9.55 -20.42
CA ALA A 133 15.86 -8.85 -21.71
C ALA A 133 14.52 -8.64 -22.47
N CYS A 134 13.42 -9.15 -21.93
CA CYS A 134 12.08 -9.24 -22.54
C CYS A 134 11.39 -7.90 -22.89
N SER A 135 11.97 -6.77 -22.48
CA SER A 135 11.35 -5.43 -22.43
C SER A 135 11.70 -4.48 -23.58
N ARG A 136 12.83 -4.71 -24.27
CA ARG A 136 13.49 -3.75 -25.18
C ARG A 136 12.80 -3.52 -26.54
N SER A 137 11.68 -4.17 -26.83
CA SER A 137 11.22 -4.41 -28.20
C SER A 137 10.20 -3.41 -28.77
N VAL A 138 10.32 -2.10 -28.50
CA VAL A 138 9.36 -1.07 -29.02
C VAL A 138 9.98 0.24 -29.52
N SER A 139 11.05 0.80 -28.93
CA SER A 139 11.54 2.15 -29.30
C SER A 139 12.29 2.21 -30.65
N ASP A 140 13.10 1.20 -30.98
CA ASP A 140 14.13 1.33 -32.03
C ASP A 140 13.68 0.84 -33.42
N ARG A 141 12.43 1.16 -33.83
CA ARG A 141 11.96 0.88 -35.20
C ARG A 141 12.12 2.03 -36.20
N SER A 142 12.79 3.12 -35.81
CA SER A 142 13.07 4.25 -36.69
C SER A 142 14.57 4.56 -36.82
N LYS A 143 15.14 4.09 -37.94
CA LYS A 143 16.44 4.46 -38.57
C LYS A 143 17.72 3.86 -37.98
N GLY A 144 18.52 3.27 -38.88
CA GLY A 144 19.97 3.15 -38.75
C GLY A 144 20.48 1.74 -39.01
N ASP A 145 21.50 1.62 -39.87
CA ASP A 145 22.16 0.35 -40.17
C ASP A 145 22.98 -0.17 -38.97
N VAL A 146 23.15 -1.50 -38.95
CA VAL A 146 23.71 -2.22 -37.80
C VAL A 146 25.25 -2.24 -37.84
N THR A 147 25.87 -1.75 -36.77
CA THR A 147 27.23 -2.15 -36.38
C THR A 147 27.17 -2.96 -35.08
N GLU A 148 27.46 -4.27 -35.18
CA GLU A 148 27.50 -5.18 -34.04
C GLU A 148 28.80 -5.03 -33.24
N GLU A 149 28.82 -4.18 -32.20
CA GLU A 149 29.81 -4.31 -31.13
C GLU A 149 29.20 -4.19 -29.73
N GLY A 150 29.49 -5.18 -28.88
CA GLY A 150 29.51 -5.01 -27.42
C GLY A 150 28.18 -4.76 -26.69
N SER A 151 27.01 -5.04 -27.30
CA SER A 151 25.71 -4.86 -26.64
C SER A 151 25.50 -5.85 -25.49
N THR A 152 26.06 -5.52 -24.32
CA THR A 152 25.69 -6.14 -23.05
C THR A 152 24.18 -5.98 -22.86
N THR A 153 23.45 -7.10 -22.96
CA THR A 153 21.99 -7.17 -22.91
C THR A 153 21.46 -7.07 -21.48
N LYS A 154 21.82 -5.95 -20.84
CA LYS A 154 21.18 -5.32 -19.69
C LYS A 154 19.66 -5.29 -19.87
N ALA A 155 18.92 -5.24 -18.78
CA ALA A 155 17.55 -5.71 -18.84
C ALA A 155 16.57 -4.96 -17.91
N MET A 156 15.27 -5.26 -18.00
CA MET A 156 14.19 -4.54 -17.29
C MET A 156 13.13 -5.49 -16.70
N LEU A 157 12.59 -5.14 -15.52
CA LEU A 157 11.68 -5.94 -14.69
C LEU A 157 10.71 -6.88 -15.46
N CYS A 158 10.81 -8.18 -15.19
CA CYS A 158 9.94 -9.18 -15.78
C CYS A 158 8.61 -9.26 -15.02
N PHE A 159 7.59 -8.50 -15.44
CA PHE A 159 6.26 -8.60 -14.83
C PHE A 159 5.67 -10.03 -14.90
N ALA A 160 6.03 -10.81 -15.93
CA ALA A 160 5.72 -12.23 -16.06
C ALA A 160 6.45 -13.16 -15.05
N SER A 161 7.22 -12.64 -14.09
CA SER A 161 7.75 -13.43 -12.96
C SER A 161 6.91 -13.33 -11.69
N PHE A 162 5.79 -12.61 -11.73
CA PHE A 162 4.82 -12.51 -10.64
C PHE A 162 3.59 -13.38 -10.94
N ASP A 163 3.07 -14.03 -9.92
CA ASP A 163 1.78 -14.72 -9.97
C ASP A 163 0.63 -13.72 -9.92
N PHE A 164 0.81 -12.65 -9.13
CA PHE A 164 -0.18 -11.58 -8.97
C PHE A 164 0.42 -10.19 -9.10
N ILE A 165 -0.29 -9.33 -9.83
CA ILE A 165 -0.08 -7.88 -9.84
C ILE A 165 -1.38 -7.23 -9.36
N THR A 166 -1.33 -6.47 -8.27
CA THR A 166 -2.54 -6.07 -7.53
C THR A 166 -2.36 -4.82 -6.67
N ASP A 167 -3.45 -4.41 -6.03
CA ASP A 167 -3.50 -3.36 -5.01
C ASP A 167 -3.59 -3.95 -3.60
N ARG A 168 -3.00 -3.23 -2.63
CA ARG A 168 -3.19 -3.48 -1.19
C ARG A 168 -4.67 -3.56 -0.79
N SER A 169 -5.54 -2.78 -1.43
CA SER A 169 -6.99 -2.78 -1.18
C SER A 169 -7.64 -4.13 -1.51
N VAL A 170 -7.26 -4.77 -2.63
CA VAL A 170 -7.79 -6.08 -3.04
C VAL A 170 -7.39 -7.16 -2.04
N LEU A 171 -6.11 -7.20 -1.65
CA LEU A 171 -5.62 -8.18 -0.66
C LEU A 171 -6.32 -8.01 0.70
N ARG A 172 -6.64 -6.78 1.11
CA ARG A 172 -7.46 -6.51 2.30
C ARG A 172 -8.92 -6.93 2.14
N ALA A 173 -9.52 -6.76 0.95
CA ALA A 173 -10.88 -7.26 0.70
C ALA A 173 -10.96 -8.78 0.86
N LEU A 174 -9.98 -9.52 0.32
CA LEU A 174 -9.87 -10.98 0.49
C LEU A 174 -9.64 -11.38 1.96
N LEU A 175 -8.81 -10.66 2.72
CA LEU A 175 -8.64 -10.90 4.15
C LEU A 175 -9.93 -10.66 4.96
N ARG A 176 -10.69 -9.60 4.65
CA ARG A 176 -11.97 -9.31 5.30
C ARG A 176 -13.06 -10.33 4.94
N PHE A 177 -13.02 -10.89 3.73
CA PHE A 177 -13.87 -12.03 3.34
C PHE A 177 -13.57 -13.28 4.16
N LEU A 178 -12.27 -13.62 4.29
CA LEU A 178 -11.81 -14.78 5.06
C LEU A 178 -12.11 -14.66 6.56
N TYR A 179 -12.11 -13.44 7.10
CA TYR A 179 -12.24 -13.17 8.53
C TYR A 179 -13.15 -11.94 8.77
N ARG A 180 -14.44 -12.21 8.93
CA ARG A 180 -15.55 -11.23 9.01
C ARG A 180 -15.42 -10.16 10.10
N ASP A 181 -14.65 -10.44 11.15
CA ASP A 181 -14.59 -9.63 12.36
C ASP A 181 -13.37 -8.68 12.39
N ILE A 182 -12.46 -8.77 11.41
CA ILE A 182 -11.30 -7.86 11.24
C ILE A 182 -11.74 -6.40 11.11
N ALA A 183 -12.85 -6.14 10.40
CA ALA A 183 -13.24 -4.80 9.97
C ALA A 183 -14.77 -4.60 9.96
N GLN A 184 -15.19 -3.37 10.26
CA GLN A 184 -16.58 -2.90 10.16
C GLN A 184 -16.89 -2.23 8.80
N TYR A 185 -15.92 -2.19 7.89
CA TYR A 185 -16.07 -1.61 6.54
C TYR A 185 -16.90 -2.53 5.62
N SER A 186 -17.23 -2.05 4.42
CA SER A 186 -17.99 -2.83 3.44
C SER A 186 -17.41 -4.23 3.28
N ARG A 187 -18.29 -5.22 3.40
CA ARG A 187 -17.97 -6.64 3.22
C ARG A 187 -18.09 -7.06 1.75
N SER A 188 -18.81 -6.29 0.94
CA SER A 188 -18.83 -6.47 -0.50
C SER A 188 -17.63 -5.81 -1.17
N ALA A 189 -17.12 -6.48 -2.21
CA ALA A 189 -16.14 -5.94 -3.14
C ALA A 189 -16.20 -6.72 -4.45
N SER A 190 -16.16 -5.98 -5.56
CA SER A 190 -16.04 -6.51 -6.91
C SER A 190 -14.61 -6.33 -7.42
N ILE A 191 -13.99 -7.39 -7.92
CA ILE A 191 -12.59 -7.41 -8.38
C ILE A 191 -12.55 -8.04 -9.78
N ASP A 192 -12.14 -7.27 -10.78
CA ASP A 192 -11.81 -7.82 -12.10
C ASP A 192 -10.46 -8.55 -12.03
N VAL A 193 -10.40 -9.73 -12.65
CA VAL A 193 -9.22 -10.59 -12.74
C VAL A 193 -8.90 -10.83 -14.20
N ASP A 194 -7.80 -10.25 -14.65
CA ASP A 194 -7.26 -10.51 -15.99
C ASP A 194 -6.10 -11.47 -15.90
N VAL A 195 -6.05 -12.44 -16.80
CA VAL A 195 -4.95 -13.39 -16.92
C VAL A 195 -4.15 -13.08 -18.18
N TYR A 196 -2.84 -12.95 -18.02
CA TYR A 196 -1.91 -12.74 -19.12
C TYR A 196 -0.77 -13.75 -18.99
N GLY A 197 -0.81 -14.81 -19.80
CA GLY A 197 0.11 -15.93 -19.62
C GLY A 197 -0.17 -16.64 -18.29
N GLU A 198 0.76 -16.58 -17.35
CA GLU A 198 0.62 -17.17 -16.00
C GLU A 198 0.39 -16.12 -14.89
N THR A 199 0.45 -14.83 -15.23
CA THR A 199 0.26 -13.72 -14.28
C THR A 199 -1.21 -13.32 -14.23
N CYS A 200 -1.76 -13.24 -13.03
CA CYS A 200 -3.08 -12.66 -12.75
C CYS A 200 -2.93 -11.17 -12.36
N VAL A 201 -3.69 -10.30 -13.01
CA VAL A 201 -3.77 -8.86 -12.71
C VAL A 201 -5.12 -8.59 -12.08
N PHE A 202 -5.11 -8.20 -10.81
CA PHE A 202 -6.31 -7.95 -10.01
C PHE A 202 -6.60 -6.44 -9.96
N THR A 203 -7.81 -6.06 -10.31
CA THR A 203 -8.29 -4.67 -10.36
C THR A 203 -9.51 -4.50 -9.45
N HIS A 204 -9.41 -3.65 -8.42
CA HIS A 204 -10.56 -3.32 -7.58
C HIS A 204 -11.54 -2.40 -8.31
N ILE A 205 -12.83 -2.76 -8.33
CA ILE A 205 -13.87 -1.94 -8.96
C ILE A 205 -14.42 -0.96 -7.92
N HIS A 206 -14.02 0.30 -8.06
CA HIS A 206 -14.17 1.30 -7.01
C HIS A 206 -15.56 1.95 -6.88
N GLU A 207 -16.47 1.70 -7.83
CA GLU A 207 -17.74 2.44 -7.95
C GLU A 207 -18.74 2.15 -6.81
N GLU A 208 -18.58 1.05 -6.06
CA GLU A 208 -19.63 0.53 -5.17
C GLU A 208 -19.43 0.80 -3.66
N THR A 209 -18.25 1.27 -3.20
CA THR A 209 -17.89 1.14 -1.76
C THR A 209 -17.35 2.37 -1.03
N ARG A 210 -17.11 3.51 -1.70
CA ARG A 210 -16.80 4.77 -1.00
C ARG A 210 -18.10 5.49 -0.62
N GLY A 211 -18.63 5.16 0.57
CA GLY A 211 -19.56 6.05 1.26
C GLY A 211 -18.95 7.45 1.46
N PRO A 212 -19.77 8.50 1.68
CA PRO A 212 -19.26 9.86 1.85
C PRO A 212 -18.20 9.90 2.95
N ASP A 213 -17.10 10.66 2.75
CA ASP A 213 -16.05 10.78 3.77
C ASP A 213 -16.59 11.49 5.02
N VAL A 214 -17.08 10.69 5.96
CA VAL A 214 -17.68 11.13 7.22
C VAL A 214 -16.64 11.04 8.34
N GLY A 215 -15.57 11.80 8.20
CA GLY A 215 -14.45 11.73 9.12
C GLY A 215 -13.67 13.02 9.29
N PHE A 216 -12.53 12.88 9.98
CA PHE A 216 -11.50 13.90 10.08
C PHE A 216 -10.15 13.37 9.55
N GLY A 217 -10.15 12.23 8.85
CA GLY A 217 -8.94 11.52 8.39
C GLY A 217 -8.13 12.34 7.40
N HIS A 218 -8.72 12.72 6.26
CA HIS A 218 -8.05 13.56 5.27
C HIS A 218 -7.65 14.94 5.77
N ARG A 219 -8.37 15.49 6.78
CA ARG A 219 -7.91 16.71 7.45
C ARG A 219 -6.74 16.42 8.38
N PHE A 220 -6.76 15.33 9.14
CA PHE A 220 -5.64 14.91 9.98
C PHE A 220 -4.37 14.67 9.15
N GLU A 221 -4.46 13.98 8.02
CA GLU A 221 -3.38 13.79 7.04
C GLU A 221 -2.80 15.14 6.59
N ARG A 222 -3.65 16.04 6.07
CA ARG A 222 -3.27 17.39 5.61
C ARG A 222 -2.64 18.27 6.70
N GLU A 223 -3.07 18.09 7.95
CA GLU A 223 -2.58 18.86 9.10
C GLU A 223 -1.32 18.25 9.75
N CYS A 224 -0.91 17.05 9.32
CA CYS A 224 0.28 16.36 9.78
C CYS A 224 1.41 16.31 8.74
N ALA A 225 1.06 16.15 7.46
CA ALA A 225 2.02 16.01 6.36
C ALA A 225 2.03 17.23 5.44
N GLU A 226 3.22 17.70 5.10
CA GLU A 226 3.47 18.70 4.07
C GLU A 226 3.47 18.00 2.70
N LYS A 227 2.67 18.51 1.75
CA LYS A 227 2.64 17.99 0.38
C LYS A 227 3.86 18.51 -0.39
N PRO A 228 4.68 17.64 -0.99
CA PRO A 228 5.76 18.07 -1.87
C PRO A 228 5.21 18.77 -3.11
N ARG A 229 6.02 19.69 -3.62
CA ARG A 229 5.78 20.43 -4.85
C ARG A 229 6.79 20.03 -5.90
N ILE A 230 6.38 20.07 -7.16
CA ILE A 230 7.26 19.84 -8.30
C ILE A 230 7.18 21.02 -9.27
N THR A 231 8.27 21.24 -9.98
CA THR A 231 8.31 22.14 -11.15
C THR A 231 8.19 21.30 -12.41
N VAL A 232 7.23 21.62 -13.28
CA VAL A 232 7.12 21.02 -14.61
C VAL A 232 7.83 21.91 -15.62
N GLY A 233 8.89 21.42 -16.25
CA GLY A 233 9.65 22.16 -17.26
C GLY A 233 8.98 22.09 -18.65
N GLU A 234 8.82 23.23 -19.32
CA GLU A 234 8.42 23.25 -20.74
C GLU A 234 9.54 22.64 -21.61
N SER A 235 9.23 21.57 -22.33
CA SER A 235 10.20 20.87 -23.20
C SER A 235 10.63 21.70 -24.43
N THR A 236 9.93 22.79 -24.70
CA THR A 236 10.22 23.77 -25.76
C THR A 236 10.99 24.95 -25.18
N GLY A 237 12.25 25.13 -25.59
CA GLY A 237 13.17 26.14 -25.07
C GLY A 237 12.85 27.63 -25.38
N GLN A 238 11.57 28.00 -25.45
CA GLN A 238 11.16 29.39 -25.31
C GLN A 238 11.16 29.74 -23.83
N ALA A 239 11.84 30.82 -23.46
CA ALA A 239 11.93 31.29 -22.08
C ALA A 239 10.62 31.96 -21.63
N SER A 240 9.56 31.16 -21.43
CA SER A 240 8.40 31.58 -20.67
C SER A 240 8.80 31.56 -19.18
N ASN A 241 8.66 32.70 -18.49
CA ASN A 241 9.06 32.82 -17.08
C ASN A 241 8.02 32.21 -16.11
N ALA A 242 7.20 31.28 -16.58
CA ALA A 242 6.09 30.68 -15.85
C ALA A 242 6.47 29.28 -15.34
N VAL A 243 7.03 29.24 -14.13
CA VAL A 243 7.29 27.98 -13.41
C VAL A 243 5.94 27.38 -12.98
N ASP A 244 5.48 26.33 -13.64
CA ASP A 244 4.27 25.59 -13.24
C ASP A 244 4.58 24.71 -12.02
N VAL A 245 4.26 25.24 -10.83
CA VAL A 245 4.44 24.57 -9.54
C VAL A 245 3.16 23.83 -9.17
N ARG A 246 3.22 22.50 -9.12
CA ARG A 246 2.06 21.65 -8.83
C ARG A 246 2.21 20.92 -7.50
N ASP A 247 1.12 20.87 -6.71
CA ASP A 247 1.02 20.09 -5.48
C ASP A 247 0.75 18.61 -5.82
N LEU A 248 1.43 17.70 -5.11
CA LEU A 248 1.19 16.25 -5.23
C LEU A 248 0.04 15.80 -4.32
N SER A 249 -0.86 14.94 -4.83
CA SER A 249 -2.10 14.59 -4.13
C SER A 249 -1.95 13.40 -3.18
N SER A 250 -1.55 12.25 -3.73
CA SER A 250 -1.27 10.99 -3.03
C SER A 250 -0.01 10.31 -3.59
N PHE A 251 0.68 9.54 -2.75
CA PHE A 251 1.91 8.83 -3.10
C PHE A 251 1.71 7.32 -3.02
N HIS A 252 2.16 6.62 -4.05
CA HIS A 252 2.01 5.20 -4.25
C HIS A 252 3.37 4.52 -4.31
N LEU A 253 3.60 3.59 -3.40
CA LEU A 253 4.74 2.67 -3.38
C LEU A 253 4.37 1.38 -4.11
N ILE A 254 5.31 0.84 -4.89
CA ILE A 254 5.16 -0.44 -5.58
C ILE A 254 6.24 -1.38 -5.06
N GLN A 255 5.83 -2.47 -4.41
CA GLN A 255 6.73 -3.46 -3.82
C GLN A 255 6.45 -4.84 -4.39
N SER A 256 7.50 -5.62 -4.62
CA SER A 256 7.39 -7.06 -4.80
C SER A 256 7.71 -7.79 -3.50
N PHE A 257 7.08 -8.93 -3.26
CA PHE A 257 7.44 -9.85 -2.17
C PHE A 257 6.96 -11.27 -2.46
N VAL A 258 7.48 -12.24 -1.70
CA VAL A 258 7.00 -13.63 -1.71
C VAL A 258 6.10 -13.88 -0.50
N LEU A 259 4.87 -14.32 -0.75
CA LEU A 259 3.89 -14.71 0.26
C LEU A 259 3.96 -16.22 0.50
N CYS A 260 4.14 -16.59 1.77
CA CYS A 260 4.23 -17.96 2.29
C CYS A 260 5.28 -18.85 1.58
N GLY A 261 6.32 -18.24 1.01
CA GLY A 261 7.35 -18.95 0.23
C GLY A 261 6.91 -19.43 -1.16
N THR A 262 5.65 -19.19 -1.55
CA THR A 262 5.04 -19.82 -2.73
C THR A 262 4.62 -18.82 -3.79
N LEU A 263 3.92 -17.74 -3.41
CA LEU A 263 3.34 -16.79 -4.35
C LEU A 263 4.21 -15.55 -4.49
N ARG A 264 4.51 -15.14 -5.72
CA ARG A 264 5.27 -13.92 -6.03
C ARG A 264 4.30 -12.79 -6.36
N LEU A 265 4.17 -11.83 -5.46
CA LEU A 265 3.25 -10.70 -5.61
C LEU A 265 4.00 -9.43 -6.00
N LEU A 266 3.34 -8.60 -6.80
CA LEU A 266 3.67 -7.20 -7.06
C LEU A 266 2.49 -6.34 -6.62
N VAL A 267 2.68 -5.51 -5.60
CA VAL A 267 1.59 -4.80 -4.90
C VAL A 267 1.81 -3.29 -4.94
N ARG A 268 0.83 -2.55 -5.45
CA ARG A 268 0.71 -1.10 -5.28
C ARG A 268 0.06 -0.78 -3.94
N THR A 269 0.63 0.20 -3.24
CA THR A 269 0.23 0.67 -1.91
C THR A 269 0.27 2.18 -1.86
N GLU A 270 -0.86 2.80 -1.51
CA GLU A 270 -0.90 4.20 -1.08
C GLU A 270 -0.21 4.36 0.29
N VAL A 271 0.66 5.36 0.46
CA VAL A 271 1.32 5.68 1.74
C VAL A 271 1.06 7.14 2.11
N ASP A 272 0.45 7.33 3.28
CA ASP A 272 -0.05 8.62 3.75
C ASP A 272 1.07 9.67 3.94
N ALA A 273 2.23 9.27 4.47
CA ALA A 273 3.39 10.15 4.67
C ALA A 273 4.73 9.40 4.75
N CYS A 274 5.82 10.16 4.75
CA CYS A 274 7.17 9.69 5.05
C CYS A 274 7.83 10.50 6.18
N ILE A 275 8.94 9.98 6.71
CA ILE A 275 9.86 10.67 7.61
C ILE A 275 11.22 10.75 6.91
N HIS A 276 11.85 11.93 6.97
CA HIS A 276 13.13 12.18 6.34
C HIS A 276 14.23 11.22 6.85
N PRO A 277 15.06 10.59 5.98
CA PRO A 277 16.07 9.62 6.41
C PRO A 277 17.05 10.14 7.47
N GLU A 278 17.49 11.41 7.41
CA GLU A 278 18.34 11.98 8.47
C GLU A 278 17.59 12.12 9.81
N ALA A 279 16.29 12.40 9.78
CA ALA A 279 15.45 12.45 10.98
C ALA A 279 15.14 11.05 11.56
N LEU A 280 15.54 9.98 10.89
CA LEU A 280 15.59 8.62 11.45
C LEU A 280 16.91 8.33 12.18
N GLN A 281 17.98 9.06 11.84
CA GLN A 281 19.30 8.90 12.43
C GLN A 281 19.49 9.79 13.66
N ASP A 282 18.93 11.01 13.63
CA ASP A 282 18.99 11.93 14.75
C ASP A 282 18.09 11.44 15.90
N ARG A 283 18.73 10.96 16.96
CA ARG A 283 18.07 10.59 18.23
C ARG A 283 17.86 11.77 19.17
N THR A 284 18.35 12.96 18.83
CA THR A 284 18.18 14.14 19.67
C THR A 284 16.87 14.83 19.32
N ASP A 285 16.09 15.23 20.33
CA ASP A 285 14.79 15.92 20.18
C ASP A 285 14.92 17.35 19.59
N HIS A 286 16.07 17.70 19.01
CA HIS A 286 16.27 18.99 18.38
C HIS A 286 15.62 19.00 16.99
N PRO A 287 14.65 19.91 16.73
CA PRO A 287 14.09 20.08 15.40
C PRO A 287 15.17 20.70 14.50
N THR A 288 15.95 19.84 13.84
CA THR A 288 16.91 20.28 12.85
C THR A 288 16.14 20.91 11.68
N ASN A 289 16.61 22.07 11.20
CA ASN A 289 16.04 22.79 10.04
C ASN A 289 16.32 22.08 8.70
N LYS A 290 16.33 20.73 8.71
CA LYS A 290 16.78 19.81 7.67
C LYS A 290 15.65 19.10 6.93
N THR A 291 14.38 19.47 7.17
CA THR A 291 13.24 19.03 6.33
C THR A 291 13.30 19.52 4.89
N LYS A 292 14.31 20.31 4.51
CA LYS A 292 14.46 21.00 3.22
C LYS A 292 14.63 20.10 1.97
N PHE A 293 14.31 18.81 2.09
CA PHE A 293 14.80 17.79 1.17
C PHE A 293 14.09 17.72 -0.19
N PHE A 294 12.85 18.18 -0.28
CA PHE A 294 12.08 18.23 -1.52
C PHE A 294 11.81 19.67 -1.99
N GLY A 295 12.65 20.63 -1.58
CA GLY A 295 12.42 22.05 -1.83
C GLY A 295 11.34 22.62 -0.89
N ASN A 296 11.65 22.75 0.41
CA ASN A 296 10.67 23.28 1.36
C ASN A 296 10.39 24.78 1.14
N SER A 297 9.10 25.10 1.13
CA SER A 297 8.49 26.15 1.96
C SER A 297 9.46 27.15 2.60
N GLY A 298 9.88 28.14 1.81
CA GLY A 298 10.60 29.34 2.27
C GLY A 298 12.08 29.43 1.91
N CYS A 299 12.69 28.42 1.28
CA CYS A 299 14.02 28.54 0.68
C CYS A 299 13.91 28.70 -0.86
N ARG A 300 14.81 29.50 -1.45
CA ARG A 300 14.88 29.83 -2.90
C ARG A 300 15.49 28.70 -3.77
N GLU A 301 15.44 27.46 -3.32
CA GLU A 301 15.95 26.33 -4.11
C GLU A 301 14.80 25.74 -4.90
N ASP A 302 14.98 25.62 -6.22
CA ASP A 302 13.95 25.11 -7.11
C ASP A 302 13.62 23.65 -6.77
N GLY A 303 12.33 23.33 -6.79
CA GLY A 303 11.87 21.95 -6.63
C GLY A 303 12.41 21.05 -7.76
N PRO A 304 12.42 19.72 -7.57
CA PRO A 304 12.91 18.81 -8.60
C PRO A 304 12.19 19.02 -9.93
N GLU A 305 12.97 19.17 -11.00
CA GLU A 305 12.45 19.35 -12.36
C GLU A 305 11.94 18.02 -12.93
N TYR A 306 10.67 18.03 -13.30
CA TYR A 306 10.00 16.97 -14.03
C TYR A 306 9.73 17.42 -15.47
N VAL A 307 9.93 16.52 -16.42
CA VAL A 307 9.61 16.76 -17.84
C VAL A 307 8.59 15.75 -18.33
N ASN A 308 7.82 16.14 -19.34
CA ASN A 308 6.99 15.21 -20.12
C ASN A 308 7.88 14.11 -20.71
N ASP A 309 7.65 12.87 -20.29
CA ASP A 309 8.38 11.69 -20.77
C ASP A 309 7.58 11.04 -21.91
N TYR A 310 6.37 10.58 -21.58
CA TYR A 310 5.42 10.06 -22.56
C TYR A 310 3.97 10.22 -22.07
N ARG A 311 3.01 10.03 -23.00
CA ARG A 311 1.59 9.89 -22.69
C ARG A 311 1.14 8.48 -23.05
N GLN A 312 0.38 7.84 -22.16
CA GLN A 312 -0.19 6.52 -22.37
C GLN A 312 -1.66 6.54 -21.93
N GLY A 313 -2.56 6.27 -22.89
CA GLY A 313 -3.98 6.56 -22.73
C GLY A 313 -4.21 8.05 -22.42
N PRO A 314 -5.11 8.38 -21.47
CA PRO A 314 -5.31 9.76 -21.01
C PRO A 314 -4.22 10.23 -20.02
N THR A 315 -3.29 9.36 -19.61
CA THR A 315 -2.31 9.65 -18.55
C THR A 315 -1.00 10.19 -19.11
N LEU A 316 -0.60 11.36 -18.64
CA LEU A 316 0.70 11.99 -18.88
C LEU A 316 1.69 11.56 -17.78
N TYR A 317 2.82 11.00 -18.19
CA TYR A 317 3.90 10.58 -17.30
C TYR A 317 5.01 11.62 -17.34
N LEU A 318 5.33 12.17 -16.17
CA LEU A 318 6.47 13.04 -15.98
C LEU A 318 7.63 12.25 -15.40
N SER A 319 8.77 12.29 -16.07
CA SER A 319 10.01 11.69 -15.58
C SER A 319 10.92 12.75 -14.99
N ARG A 320 11.55 12.41 -13.86
CA ARG A 320 12.47 13.31 -13.16
C ARG A 320 13.83 13.35 -13.86
N ARG A 321 14.17 14.51 -14.44
CA ARG A 321 15.47 14.69 -15.15
C ARG A 321 16.67 14.81 -14.21
N GLN A 322 16.53 15.53 -13.10
CA GLN A 322 17.66 15.86 -12.23
C GLN A 322 17.39 15.68 -10.72
N PRO A 323 18.43 15.40 -9.92
CA PRO A 323 19.76 14.96 -10.35
C PRO A 323 19.73 13.53 -10.92
N SER A 324 20.84 13.12 -11.56
CA SER A 324 21.05 11.74 -12.02
C SER A 324 21.30 10.77 -10.86
N THR A 325 21.79 11.29 -9.73
CA THR A 325 21.83 10.57 -8.46
C THR A 325 20.41 10.34 -7.94
N LEU A 326 20.24 9.27 -7.16
CA LEU A 326 19.00 9.07 -6.43
C LEU A 326 18.87 10.10 -5.31
N THR A 327 17.64 10.32 -4.87
CA THR A 327 17.40 10.99 -3.59
C THR A 327 17.65 10.03 -2.43
N PRO A 328 18.14 10.52 -1.28
CA PRO A 328 18.11 9.81 -0.01
C PRO A 328 16.79 9.11 0.34
N PHE A 329 15.63 9.56 -0.14
CA PHE A 329 14.39 8.81 0.02
C PHE A 329 14.32 7.58 -0.93
N GLU A 330 14.65 7.71 -2.21
CA GLU A 330 14.81 6.57 -3.12
C GLU A 330 15.88 5.58 -2.61
N ASP A 331 17.03 6.06 -2.15
CA ASP A 331 18.07 5.22 -1.54
C ASP A 331 17.53 4.48 -0.31
N CYS A 332 16.84 5.19 0.60
CA CYS A 332 16.22 4.61 1.78
C CYS A 332 15.15 3.55 1.45
N LEU A 333 14.41 3.73 0.35
CA LEU A 333 13.45 2.73 -0.17
C LEU A 333 14.14 1.49 -0.75
N LEU A 334 15.28 1.67 -1.42
CA LEU A 334 16.05 0.60 -2.05
C LEU A 334 16.89 -0.20 -1.03
N ASP A 335 17.34 0.45 0.04
CA ASP A 335 17.96 -0.21 1.21
C ASP A 335 16.95 -0.92 2.13
N GLY A 336 15.68 -0.99 1.72
CA GLY A 336 14.61 -1.67 2.49
C GLY A 336 14.30 -1.00 3.82
N ASN A 337 14.67 0.27 4.02
CA ASN A 337 14.48 0.99 5.27
C ASN A 337 13.06 1.57 5.37
N GLU A 338 12.10 0.67 5.58
CA GLU A 338 10.66 0.93 5.77
C GLU A 338 10.32 1.84 6.97
N ARG A 339 11.32 2.25 7.77
CA ARG A 339 11.17 3.21 8.88
C ARG A 339 10.94 4.64 8.40
N CYS A 340 11.22 4.92 7.12
CA CYS A 340 10.83 6.18 6.49
C CYS A 340 9.34 6.24 6.14
N LEU A 341 8.59 5.13 6.15
CA LEU A 341 7.18 5.09 5.74
C LEU A 341 6.24 5.20 6.93
N GLN A 342 5.17 5.99 6.78
CA GLN A 342 4.28 6.39 7.87
C GLN A 342 2.81 6.34 7.43
N GLU A 343 2.02 5.56 8.16
CA GLU A 343 0.55 5.54 8.08
C GLU A 343 -0.01 6.57 9.09
N LEU A 344 -1.07 7.28 8.73
CA LEU A 344 -1.72 8.34 9.51
C LEU A 344 -3.19 7.98 9.72
N LYS A 345 -3.67 7.88 10.96
CA LYS A 345 -5.09 7.58 11.21
C LYS A 345 -5.67 8.44 12.33
N SER A 346 -6.96 8.70 12.24
CA SER A 346 -7.72 9.43 13.26
C SER A 346 -8.93 8.63 13.69
N ALA A 347 -9.13 8.48 15.00
CA ALA A 347 -10.32 7.89 15.59
C ALA A 347 -11.05 8.91 16.47
N SER A 348 -12.39 8.86 16.47
CA SER A 348 -13.13 9.59 17.49
C SER A 348 -12.96 8.92 18.85
N GLU A 349 -12.94 9.69 19.93
CA GLU A 349 -12.93 9.23 21.32
C GLU A 349 -13.99 8.16 21.61
N ARG A 350 -15.16 8.25 20.95
CA ARG A 350 -16.26 7.26 21.06
C ARG A 350 -15.97 5.94 20.35
N ASN A 351 -15.08 5.94 19.37
CA ASN A 351 -14.74 4.80 18.51
C ASN A 351 -13.31 4.28 18.76
N GLU A 352 -12.58 4.82 19.73
CA GLU A 352 -11.19 4.43 20.01
C GLU A 352 -11.07 2.94 20.36
N SER A 353 -11.98 2.43 21.21
CA SER A 353 -12.11 1.00 21.53
C SER A 353 -12.60 0.14 20.37
N ARG A 354 -13.02 0.76 19.25
CA ARG A 354 -13.53 0.12 18.03
C ARG A 354 -12.62 0.33 16.82
N VAL A 355 -11.41 0.85 17.02
CA VAL A 355 -10.39 0.94 15.96
C VAL A 355 -10.10 -0.48 15.43
N PRO A 356 -10.19 -0.73 14.10
CA PRO A 356 -9.97 -2.05 13.53
C PRO A 356 -8.47 -2.34 13.44
N TRP A 357 -7.83 -2.63 14.59
CA TRP A 357 -6.38 -2.80 14.67
C TRP A 357 -5.86 -3.94 13.79
N GLN A 358 -6.65 -4.99 13.57
CA GLN A 358 -6.33 -6.05 12.61
C GLN A 358 -6.29 -5.52 11.17
N ASP A 359 -7.29 -4.78 10.71
CA ASP A 359 -7.31 -4.20 9.35
C ASP A 359 -6.18 -3.19 9.14
N LEU A 360 -5.82 -2.41 10.17
CA LEU A 360 -4.66 -1.53 10.18
C LEU A 360 -3.34 -2.32 10.15
N TYR A 361 -3.25 -3.43 10.89
CA TYR A 361 -2.09 -4.32 10.83
C TYR A 361 -1.88 -4.87 9.42
N PHE A 362 -2.92 -5.40 8.76
CA PHE A 362 -2.82 -5.87 7.38
C PHE A 362 -2.50 -4.75 6.40
N GLN A 363 -3.10 -3.56 6.59
CA GLN A 363 -2.79 -2.37 5.79
C GLN A 363 -1.29 -2.00 5.84
N MET A 364 -0.71 -1.97 7.04
CA MET A 364 0.70 -1.65 7.23
C MET A 364 1.62 -2.79 6.77
N ARG A 365 1.31 -4.04 7.16
CA ARG A 365 2.13 -5.22 6.87
C ARG A 365 2.17 -5.56 5.37
N ILE A 366 1.05 -5.44 4.65
CA ILE A 366 1.05 -5.59 3.17
C ILE A 366 1.80 -4.43 2.53
N GLY A 367 1.61 -3.20 3.05
CA GLY A 367 2.17 -1.99 2.47
C GLY A 367 3.64 -1.70 2.75
N GLY A 368 4.32 -2.51 3.56
CA GLY A 368 5.71 -2.23 3.97
C GLY A 368 5.83 -0.99 4.86
N VAL A 369 4.74 -0.60 5.53
CA VAL A 369 4.72 0.60 6.37
C VAL A 369 5.00 0.19 7.81
N SER A 370 6.12 0.65 8.37
CA SER A 370 6.56 0.20 9.70
C SER A 370 6.07 1.06 10.87
N ARG A 371 5.42 2.20 10.59
CA ARG A 371 4.98 3.20 11.59
C ARG A 371 3.55 3.67 11.37
N LEU A 372 2.84 3.90 12.47
CA LEU A 372 1.49 4.47 12.52
C LEU A 372 1.48 5.66 13.50
N LEU A 373 0.87 6.76 13.08
CA LEU A 373 0.53 7.89 13.94
C LEU A 373 -1.00 7.94 14.05
N MET A 374 -1.50 7.56 15.21
CA MET A 374 -2.93 7.54 15.53
C MET A 374 -3.29 8.79 16.33
N ALA A 375 -4.32 9.53 15.92
CA ALA A 375 -4.90 10.62 16.71
C ALA A 375 -6.28 10.23 17.26
N VAL A 376 -6.51 10.53 18.53
CA VAL A 376 -7.84 10.41 19.16
C VAL A 376 -8.43 11.81 19.29
N HIS A 377 -9.63 12.03 18.76
CA HIS A 377 -10.28 13.35 18.74
C HIS A 377 -11.71 13.34 19.30
N SER A 378 -12.16 14.45 19.85
CA SER A 378 -13.56 14.67 20.24
C SER A 378 -14.13 15.81 19.42
N ARG A 379 -15.11 15.51 18.54
CA ARG A 379 -15.70 16.47 17.59
C ARG A 379 -14.65 17.27 16.79
N GLY A 380 -13.69 16.57 16.19
CA GLY A 380 -12.57 17.17 15.45
C GLY A 380 -11.43 17.74 16.31
N ARG A 381 -11.65 18.06 17.59
CA ARG A 381 -10.58 18.50 18.49
C ARG A 381 -9.69 17.32 18.87
N ILE A 382 -8.43 17.32 18.44
CA ILE A 382 -7.47 16.27 18.82
C ILE A 382 -7.22 16.33 20.33
N LEU A 383 -7.39 15.20 21.01
CA LEU A 383 -7.20 15.05 22.46
C LEU A 383 -5.80 14.52 22.81
N ARG A 384 -5.33 13.55 22.03
CA ARG A 384 -4.02 12.92 22.13
C ARG A 384 -3.61 12.32 20.78
N THR A 385 -2.33 12.08 20.62
CA THR A 385 -1.76 11.27 19.53
C THR A 385 -0.91 10.16 20.11
N GLU A 386 -0.72 9.09 19.35
CA GLU A 386 0.04 7.92 19.72
C GLU A 386 0.86 7.44 18.51
N TYR A 387 2.16 7.24 18.72
CA TYR A 387 3.01 6.55 17.75
C TYR A 387 3.04 5.06 18.06
N CYS A 388 2.70 4.24 17.07
CA CYS A 388 2.85 2.79 17.14
C CYS A 388 3.83 2.34 16.04
N ASP A 389 4.79 1.49 16.36
CA ASP A 389 5.49 0.71 15.35
C ASP A 389 4.65 -0.51 14.93
N LEU A 390 5.01 -1.16 13.82
CA LEU A 390 4.29 -2.33 13.32
C LEU A 390 4.18 -3.46 14.37
N PRO A 391 5.20 -3.79 15.20
CA PRO A 391 5.04 -4.69 16.34
C PRO A 391 4.01 -4.22 17.38
N ALA A 392 3.91 -2.94 17.71
CA ALA A 392 2.89 -2.41 18.63
C ALA A 392 1.48 -2.50 18.01
N VAL A 393 1.34 -2.23 16.71
CA VAL A 393 0.08 -2.44 15.97
C VAL A 393 -0.31 -3.93 15.96
N ALA A 394 0.65 -4.85 15.75
CA ALA A 394 0.43 -6.29 15.83
C ALA A 394 -0.05 -6.72 17.24
N ARG A 395 0.59 -6.24 18.31
CA ARG A 395 0.14 -6.50 19.68
C ARG A 395 -1.31 -6.04 19.89
N LYS A 396 -1.67 -4.84 19.45
CA LYS A 396 -3.06 -4.36 19.55
C LYS A 396 -4.04 -5.17 18.71
N ALA A 397 -3.64 -5.58 17.50
CA ALA A 397 -4.45 -6.38 16.59
C ALA A 397 -4.80 -7.77 17.15
N PHE A 398 -3.85 -8.43 17.82
CA PHE A 398 -4.03 -9.83 18.27
C PHE A 398 -4.38 -9.96 19.76
N CYS A 399 -3.97 -9.03 20.63
CA CYS A 399 -4.38 -9.05 22.04
C CYS A 399 -5.85 -8.61 22.26
N GLN A 400 -6.45 -7.82 21.35
CA GLN A 400 -7.87 -7.45 21.46
C GLN A 400 -8.83 -8.61 21.22
N THR A 401 -8.44 -9.58 20.37
CA THR A 401 -9.28 -10.71 19.99
C THR A 401 -9.50 -11.69 21.14
N LEU A 402 -8.61 -11.73 22.13
CA LEU A 402 -8.67 -12.62 23.29
C LEU A 402 -9.78 -12.27 24.30
N GLY A 403 -10.55 -11.20 24.05
CA GLY A 403 -11.99 -11.23 24.30
C GLY A 403 -12.46 -11.60 25.71
N PHE A 404 -11.74 -11.24 26.78
CA PHE A 404 -12.35 -11.17 28.11
C PHE A 404 -13.50 -10.14 28.04
N PRO A 405 -14.77 -10.56 28.13
CA PRO A 405 -15.88 -9.62 27.99
C PRO A 405 -15.80 -8.61 29.15
N PRO A 406 -15.88 -7.28 28.89
CA PRO A 406 -15.77 -6.26 29.95
C PRO A 406 -16.87 -6.28 31.03
N GLY A 407 -17.76 -7.29 31.02
CA GLY A 407 -19.07 -7.29 31.67
C GLY A 407 -19.29 -8.31 32.79
N SER A 408 -18.33 -9.19 33.12
CA SER A 408 -18.45 -10.14 34.25
C SER A 408 -17.75 -9.66 35.53
N ARG A 409 -17.75 -8.34 35.78
CA ARG A 409 -17.67 -7.85 37.17
C ARG A 409 -18.97 -8.22 37.86
N GLY A 410 -19.01 -9.44 38.41
CA GLY A 410 -20.09 -9.88 39.27
C GLY A 410 -20.30 -8.88 40.40
N ALA A 411 -21.56 -8.59 40.71
CA ALA A 411 -21.94 -7.76 41.84
C ALA A 411 -21.75 -8.53 43.16
N SER A 412 -20.51 -8.89 43.48
CA SER A 412 -20.15 -9.36 44.82
C SER A 412 -20.15 -8.17 45.78
N GLY A 413 -20.90 -8.31 46.88
CA GLY A 413 -21.15 -7.25 47.85
C GLY A 413 -19.90 -6.76 48.57
N GLY A 414 -20.04 -5.62 49.25
CA GLY A 414 -18.93 -4.89 49.86
C GLY A 414 -18.13 -5.71 50.88
N GLY A 415 -16.81 -5.56 50.83
CA GLY A 415 -15.87 -6.16 51.78
C GLY A 415 -14.47 -5.55 51.67
N HIS A 416 -14.19 -4.58 52.55
CA HIS A 416 -12.88 -4.00 52.92
C HIS A 416 -11.90 -3.45 51.84
N PRO A 417 -11.34 -2.25 52.05
CA PRO A 417 -10.09 -1.83 51.41
C PRO A 417 -8.88 -2.47 52.12
N HIS A 418 -7.73 -2.46 51.42
CA HIS A 418 -6.42 -3.02 51.85
C HIS A 418 -6.22 -4.54 51.68
N SER A 419 -6.00 -4.97 50.44
CA SER A 419 -4.86 -5.86 50.17
C SER A 419 -4.13 -5.41 48.91
N SER A 420 -2.81 -5.21 49.02
CA SER A 420 -1.93 -4.93 47.90
C SER A 420 -1.49 -6.26 47.29
N HIS A 421 -2.29 -6.79 46.37
CA HIS A 421 -1.91 -7.99 45.61
C HIS A 421 -1.57 -7.68 44.16
N ASP A 422 -0.42 -8.19 43.73
CA ASP A 422 0.12 -8.05 42.39
C ASP A 422 -0.83 -8.63 41.33
N ASN A 423 -1.54 -7.75 40.63
CA ASN A 423 -2.20 -8.09 39.36
C ASN A 423 -1.14 -8.24 38.25
N ARG A 424 -0.29 -9.25 38.36
CA ARG A 424 0.48 -9.80 37.23
C ARG A 424 -0.49 -10.57 36.33
N ALA A 425 -1.26 -9.83 35.53
CA ALA A 425 -1.86 -10.39 34.33
C ALA A 425 -0.73 -10.98 33.49
N SER A 426 -0.79 -12.28 33.19
CA SER A 426 0.16 -12.94 32.32
C SER A 426 0.00 -12.38 30.92
N THR A 427 0.91 -11.48 30.53
CA THR A 427 1.10 -11.06 29.15
C THR A 427 1.73 -12.22 28.38
N GLU A 428 0.92 -13.21 28.04
CA GLU A 428 1.25 -14.16 26.99
C GLU A 428 1.48 -13.36 25.71
N GLU A 429 2.66 -13.52 25.10
CA GLU A 429 2.97 -12.84 23.84
C GLU A 429 1.94 -13.28 22.79
N PRO A 430 1.38 -12.35 21.98
CA PRO A 430 0.39 -12.70 20.97
C PRO A 430 1.01 -13.73 20.01
N SER A 431 0.47 -14.95 20.02
CA SER A 431 1.14 -16.06 19.37
C SER A 431 1.30 -15.80 17.87
N CYS A 432 2.51 -16.01 17.36
CA CYS A 432 2.80 -15.90 15.93
C CYS A 432 1.91 -16.83 15.06
N ALA A 433 1.31 -17.86 15.66
CA ALA A 433 0.41 -18.80 14.99
C ALA A 433 -0.80 -18.11 14.36
N SER A 434 -1.41 -17.12 15.04
CA SER A 434 -2.54 -16.38 14.46
C SER A 434 -2.09 -15.59 13.23
N GLU A 435 -0.94 -14.90 13.29
CA GLU A 435 -0.38 -14.18 12.13
C GLU A 435 -0.11 -15.13 10.95
N VAL A 436 0.48 -16.30 11.22
CA VAL A 436 0.72 -17.35 10.22
C VAL A 436 -0.57 -17.77 9.54
N GLU A 437 -1.65 -17.98 10.30
CA GLU A 437 -2.94 -18.41 9.77
C GLU A 437 -3.53 -17.39 8.77
N TYR A 438 -3.50 -16.09 9.09
CA TYR A 438 -3.98 -15.04 8.17
C TYR A 438 -3.27 -15.09 6.81
N TRP A 439 -1.95 -15.20 6.81
CA TRP A 439 -1.15 -15.23 5.58
C TRP A 439 -1.27 -16.55 4.83
N CYS A 440 -1.31 -17.69 5.53
CA CYS A 440 -1.53 -19.00 4.92
C CYS A 440 -2.90 -19.08 4.24
N ARG A 441 -3.99 -18.66 4.90
CA ARG A 441 -5.33 -18.65 4.28
C ARG A 441 -5.41 -17.70 3.09
N LEU A 442 -4.76 -16.53 3.15
CA LEU A 442 -4.67 -15.62 2.01
C LEU A 442 -3.89 -16.25 0.84
N ALA A 443 -2.81 -16.96 1.10
CA ALA A 443 -2.06 -17.66 0.07
C ALA A 443 -2.88 -18.80 -0.55
N THR A 444 -3.60 -19.59 0.24
CA THR A 444 -4.49 -20.66 -0.25
C THR A 444 -5.57 -20.12 -1.18
N ILE A 445 -6.33 -19.10 -0.76
CA ILE A 445 -7.41 -18.57 -1.61
C ILE A 445 -6.88 -17.90 -2.88
N LEU A 446 -5.70 -17.29 -2.83
CA LEU A 446 -5.02 -16.78 -4.02
C LEU A 446 -4.64 -17.93 -4.97
N LEU A 447 -4.05 -19.03 -4.47
CA LEU A 447 -3.74 -20.21 -5.29
C LEU A 447 -5.01 -20.79 -5.95
N GLU A 448 -6.10 -20.96 -5.20
CA GLU A 448 -7.39 -21.43 -5.74
C GLU A 448 -7.93 -20.52 -6.85
N ILE A 449 -7.93 -19.19 -6.62
CA ILE A 449 -8.36 -18.22 -7.63
C ILE A 449 -7.45 -18.27 -8.87
N ARG A 450 -6.12 -18.42 -8.70
CA ARG A 450 -5.18 -18.55 -9.81
C ARG A 450 -5.45 -19.81 -10.62
N ASP A 451 -5.61 -20.96 -9.98
CA ASP A 451 -5.85 -22.21 -10.69
C ASP A 451 -7.17 -22.18 -11.47
N ILE A 452 -8.24 -21.63 -10.88
CA ILE A 452 -9.48 -21.32 -11.58
C ILE A 452 -9.20 -20.41 -12.79
N ALA A 453 -8.49 -19.29 -12.60
CA ALA A 453 -8.22 -18.31 -13.65
C ALA A 453 -7.35 -18.87 -14.79
N LEU A 454 -6.32 -19.65 -14.47
CA LEU A 454 -5.45 -20.31 -15.45
C LEU A 454 -6.17 -21.43 -16.21
N SER A 455 -7.15 -22.10 -15.60
CA SER A 455 -8.00 -23.10 -16.27
C SER A 455 -8.98 -22.50 -17.29
N ARG A 456 -9.27 -21.20 -17.18
CA ARG A 456 -10.19 -20.44 -18.05
C ARG A 456 -9.50 -19.72 -19.21
N ARG A 457 -8.20 -19.96 -19.42
CA ARG A 457 -7.45 -19.31 -20.50
C ARG A 457 -7.89 -19.78 -21.88
N GLY A 458 -8.14 -18.83 -22.77
CA GLY A 458 -8.31 -19.06 -24.19
C GLY A 458 -7.00 -19.43 -24.92
N PRO A 459 -7.07 -19.72 -26.23
CA PRO A 459 -5.90 -20.09 -27.04
C PRO A 459 -4.79 -19.03 -27.09
N ASP A 460 -5.12 -17.77 -26.84
CA ASP A 460 -4.19 -16.64 -26.75
C ASP A 460 -3.50 -16.52 -25.38
N LYS A 461 -3.75 -17.47 -24.46
CA LYS A 461 -3.29 -17.48 -23.07
C LYS A 461 -3.87 -16.35 -22.21
N THR A 462 -5.05 -15.84 -22.55
CA THR A 462 -5.77 -14.82 -21.76
C THR A 462 -7.07 -15.35 -21.15
N ALA A 463 -7.48 -14.76 -20.03
CA ALA A 463 -8.81 -14.95 -19.46
C ALA A 463 -9.26 -13.65 -18.78
N PHE A 464 -10.58 -13.42 -18.76
CA PHE A 464 -11.17 -12.19 -18.23
C PHE A 464 -12.31 -12.55 -17.28
N LEU A 465 -11.98 -12.63 -15.99
CA LEU A 465 -12.87 -13.06 -14.93
C LEU A 465 -13.22 -11.91 -13.98
N ARG A 466 -14.21 -12.15 -13.13
CA ARG A 466 -14.58 -11.31 -12.00
C ARG A 466 -14.75 -12.16 -10.75
N ILE A 467 -14.30 -11.61 -9.64
CA ILE A 467 -14.60 -12.07 -8.29
C ILE A 467 -15.66 -11.12 -7.72
N GLU A 468 -16.76 -11.68 -7.23
CA GLU A 468 -17.70 -10.97 -6.36
C GLU A 468 -17.60 -11.53 -4.95
N ILE A 469 -17.37 -10.65 -3.98
CA ILE A 469 -17.45 -10.95 -2.56
C ILE A 469 -18.83 -10.49 -2.08
N GLY A 470 -19.71 -11.43 -1.73
CA GLY A 470 -21.06 -11.14 -1.23
C GLY A 470 -21.12 -11.00 0.30
N GLU A 471 -22.16 -10.31 0.80
CA GLU A 471 -22.39 -10.10 2.24
C GLU A 471 -22.48 -11.41 3.04
N LEU A 472 -22.89 -12.50 2.39
CA LEU A 472 -23.06 -13.83 3.00
C LEU A 472 -21.77 -14.66 3.11
N SER A 473 -20.58 -14.07 2.87
CA SER A 473 -19.30 -14.79 2.66
C SER A 473 -19.39 -15.91 1.64
N GLU A 474 -20.01 -15.58 0.51
CA GLU A 474 -19.82 -16.29 -0.73
C GLU A 474 -18.82 -15.48 -1.56
N LEU A 475 -17.70 -16.10 -1.94
CA LEU A 475 -16.83 -15.57 -2.98
C LEU A 475 -17.17 -16.32 -4.27
N SER A 476 -17.58 -15.56 -5.27
CA SER A 476 -18.05 -16.06 -6.56
C SER A 476 -17.08 -15.68 -7.66
N VAL A 477 -16.54 -16.66 -8.39
CA VAL A 477 -15.67 -16.41 -9.56
C VAL A 477 -16.41 -16.78 -10.84
N TYR A 478 -16.45 -15.86 -11.82
CA TYR A 478 -17.13 -16.06 -13.11
C TYR A 478 -16.50 -15.25 -14.26
N GLU A 479 -16.81 -15.62 -15.51
CA GLU A 479 -16.34 -14.93 -16.72
C GLU A 479 -17.06 -13.59 -16.94
N ARG A 480 -16.32 -12.54 -17.34
CA ARG A 480 -16.89 -11.20 -17.57
C ARG A 480 -17.72 -11.18 -18.85
N GLN A 481 -18.96 -10.72 -18.76
CA GLN A 481 -19.87 -10.58 -19.92
C GLN A 481 -19.33 -9.65 -21.02
N ASN A 482 -18.52 -8.66 -20.62
CA ASN A 482 -17.76 -7.80 -21.52
C ASN A 482 -16.26 -7.97 -21.21
N PRO A 483 -15.54 -8.87 -21.89
CA PRO A 483 -14.15 -9.23 -21.58
C PRO A 483 -13.17 -8.16 -22.09
N GLN A 484 -13.26 -6.94 -21.57
CA GLN A 484 -12.34 -5.84 -21.88
C GLN A 484 -11.11 -5.89 -20.96
N PRO A 485 -9.88 -5.99 -21.50
CA PRO A 485 -8.64 -5.90 -20.73
C PRO A 485 -8.59 -4.64 -19.87
N ARG A 486 -8.12 -4.79 -18.62
CA ARG A 486 -7.78 -3.69 -17.69
C ARG A 486 -6.36 -3.16 -17.88
N LEU A 487 -5.70 -3.57 -18.96
CA LEU A 487 -4.43 -3.06 -19.45
C LEU A 487 -4.59 -2.59 -20.89
N SER A 488 -3.93 -1.49 -21.24
CA SER A 488 -3.86 -1.10 -22.65
C SER A 488 -3.16 -2.18 -23.47
N LYS A 489 -3.49 -2.25 -24.76
CA LYS A 489 -2.91 -3.22 -25.69
C LYS A 489 -1.36 -3.23 -25.67
N ASN A 490 -0.70 -2.10 -25.42
CA ASN A 490 0.76 -2.04 -25.37
C ASN A 490 1.35 -2.83 -24.19
N LEU A 491 0.80 -2.66 -22.97
CA LEU A 491 1.23 -3.40 -21.79
C LEU A 491 0.87 -4.87 -21.88
N TYR A 492 -0.33 -5.16 -22.39
CA TYR A 492 -0.78 -6.51 -22.74
C TYR A 492 0.22 -7.23 -23.67
N ASP A 493 0.56 -6.64 -24.81
CA ASP A 493 1.51 -7.20 -25.78
C ASP A 493 2.93 -7.31 -25.19
N ARG A 494 3.31 -6.44 -24.24
CA ARG A 494 4.59 -6.55 -23.50
C ARG A 494 4.58 -7.73 -22.52
N LEU A 495 3.50 -7.93 -21.76
CA LEU A 495 3.35 -9.07 -20.84
C LEU A 495 3.43 -10.41 -21.58
N LEU A 496 2.64 -10.60 -22.63
CA LEU A 496 2.63 -11.86 -23.38
C LEU A 496 3.99 -12.17 -24.03
N ARG A 497 4.71 -11.15 -24.54
CA ARG A 497 6.06 -11.34 -25.08
C ARG A 497 7.06 -11.88 -24.05
N CYS A 498 6.90 -11.57 -22.77
CA CYS A 498 7.75 -12.12 -21.70
C CYS A 498 7.54 -13.64 -21.47
N PHE A 499 6.37 -14.17 -21.86
CA PHE A 499 6.06 -15.60 -21.79
C PHE A 499 6.47 -16.35 -23.06
N SER A 500 6.48 -15.70 -24.24
CA SER A 500 6.95 -16.33 -25.49
C SER A 500 8.47 -16.51 -25.57
N SER A 501 9.22 -15.89 -24.64
CA SER A 501 10.68 -16.00 -24.52
C SER A 501 11.15 -17.00 -23.45
N ARG A 502 10.23 -17.79 -22.88
CA ARG A 502 10.50 -18.90 -21.95
C ARG A 502 10.09 -20.22 -22.59
#